data_AF-A0A401P989-F1
#
_entry.id   AF-A0A401P989-F1
#
_cell.length_a   1.000
_cell.length_b   1.000
_cell.length_c   1.000
_cell.angle_alpha   90.00
_cell.angle_beta   90.00
_cell.angle_gamma   90.00
#
_symmetry.space_group_name_H-M   'P 1'
#
loop_
_entity.id
_entity.type
_entity.pdbx_description
1 polymer ?
#
loop_
_entity_poly.entity_id
_entity_poly.type
_entity_poly.pdbx_seq_one_letter_code
_entity_poly.pdbx_strand_id
1 'polypeptide(L)'
;MVNAPSLVQLGIKLLLLTWCRLGSGYFSSHGADIAAEGDIAAKGNIAAEGDIAGEGGIAAEGNIAAEGNIAGEGGIATEGNIAAEGGIATEGSIAGEGGIATEGNIAGEGGIAPEGNIAGEGGIATEGDITAEGNIAAEGDIAGEGGIAAEGDIAAEGDISAEGDIAGEGGIAAEGDIAAEGDISAEGNIAGEGDIAAEGDIAPEGIIAGEGGIATEGNIAAEGGIATEGNIAAEGGIATEGNIAGEGGIATEGIIAGEGGIATEGNITAEGDISAEGNIAAEGDIAAEGNIATEGNIASERDIAAEGDIAAEGDIASERDKTLPQREKLLQKETLLQRDRLLQRDIAVEGGIATEGNIAAEGDIAAEGDIASEGNIATEGDIAGEGDIAADGDIAAERDIAAEGNIAAEGDIAAEGNIAGEGGIATEGNIAAEGDIAAEGDIAAEGNIATEGDIAGEGDIAAEGDIAAERDIAAEGNIAAEGDIAAEGKIAAEGDIAMEGNIAGEGDNAAKGDIAAEGNMLQGQKLLQRETLLQRVSLLQRETLLERETLLQRATLLQREILLQRETLLQRETCCRGSHCCRGRNC
;
A
#
# COMPACT_ATOMS: atom_id res chain seq x y z
N MET A 1 -31.40 -71.10 -23.20
CA MET A 1 -32.20 -72.13 -22.49
C MET A 1 -31.27 -73.18 -21.90
N VAL A 2 -30.77 -72.90 -20.70
CA VAL A 2 -30.41 -73.91 -19.69
C VAL A 2 -31.01 -73.37 -18.40
N ASN A 3 -31.88 -74.15 -17.78
CA ASN A 3 -32.69 -73.75 -16.62
C ASN A 3 -31.79 -73.49 -15.40
N ALA A 4 -31.94 -72.32 -14.77
CA ALA A 4 -31.49 -72.07 -13.42
C ALA A 4 -32.43 -72.77 -12.42
N PRO A 5 -31.93 -73.45 -11.37
CA PRO A 5 -32.77 -73.86 -10.26
C PRO A 5 -33.01 -72.68 -9.32
N SER A 6 -34.25 -72.59 -8.85
CA SER A 6 -34.76 -71.69 -7.81
C SER A 6 -33.89 -71.69 -6.55
N LEU A 7 -33.42 -70.50 -6.15
CA LEU A 7 -32.81 -70.25 -4.84
C LEU A 7 -33.92 -70.03 -3.80
N VAL A 8 -34.03 -70.98 -2.86
CA VAL A 8 -34.83 -70.87 -1.64
C VAL A 8 -33.86 -70.77 -0.46
N GLN A 9 -34.06 -69.71 0.33
CA GLN A 9 -33.66 -69.47 1.73
C GLN A 9 -32.71 -70.48 2.38
N LEU A 10 -31.51 -70.00 2.73
CA LEU A 10 -30.74 -70.48 3.87
C LEU A 10 -29.98 -69.31 4.49
N GLY A 11 -30.32 -69.01 5.75
CA GLY A 11 -29.69 -67.97 6.54
C GLY A 11 -28.19 -68.17 6.74
N ILE A 12 -27.50 -67.03 6.87
CA ILE A 12 -26.07 -66.84 7.12
C ILE A 12 -25.20 -67.69 6.20
N LYS A 13 -24.99 -67.23 4.97
CA LYS A 13 -23.97 -67.77 4.06
C LYS A 13 -23.41 -66.69 3.14
N LEU A 14 -22.21 -66.25 3.48
CA LEU A 14 -21.23 -65.65 2.57
C LEU A 14 -21.20 -66.42 1.24
N LEU A 15 -21.52 -65.77 0.13
CA LEU A 15 -21.65 -66.40 -1.17
C LEU A 15 -20.38 -66.19 -2.01
N LEU A 16 -19.26 -66.81 -1.60
CA LEU A 16 -17.98 -66.77 -2.32
C LEU A 16 -18.12 -67.33 -3.75
N LEU A 17 -18.07 -66.44 -4.75
CA LEU A 17 -18.04 -66.79 -6.17
C LEU A 17 -16.74 -66.29 -6.79
N THR A 18 -16.11 -67.14 -7.60
CA THR A 18 -14.79 -66.88 -8.20
C THR A 18 -14.85 -65.82 -9.31
N TRP A 19 -15.94 -65.74 -10.08
CA TRP A 19 -16.25 -64.70 -11.08
C TRP A 19 -17.79 -64.57 -11.18
N CYS A 20 -18.38 -63.40 -10.94
CA CYS A 20 -19.84 -63.23 -10.93
C CYS A 20 -20.33 -62.37 -12.10
N ARG A 21 -20.55 -62.98 -13.28
CA ARG A 21 -21.13 -62.32 -14.47
C ARG A 21 -22.55 -62.81 -14.70
N LEU A 22 -23.55 -62.06 -14.25
CA LEU A 22 -24.95 -62.52 -14.18
C LEU A 22 -25.84 -61.83 -15.23
N GLY A 23 -26.57 -62.64 -15.99
CA GLY A 23 -27.46 -62.17 -17.06
C GLY A 23 -28.85 -61.75 -16.56
N SER A 24 -29.19 -60.49 -16.85
CA SER A 24 -30.54 -59.89 -16.90
C SER A 24 -31.42 -59.94 -15.64
N GLY A 25 -30.91 -59.59 -14.46
CA GLY A 25 -31.76 -59.40 -13.29
C GLY A 25 -31.06 -58.76 -12.11
N TYR A 26 -31.71 -57.73 -11.56
CA TYR A 26 -31.53 -57.14 -10.24
C TYR A 26 -30.97 -58.15 -9.22
N PHE A 27 -29.80 -57.85 -8.64
CA PHE A 27 -29.17 -58.70 -7.64
C PHE A 27 -29.43 -58.11 -6.26
N SER A 28 -30.18 -58.82 -5.42
CA SER A 28 -30.47 -58.42 -4.05
C SER A 28 -30.22 -59.58 -3.09
N SER A 29 -29.34 -59.39 -2.11
CA SER A 29 -29.17 -60.31 -0.97
C SER A 29 -30.01 -59.80 0.20
N HIS A 30 -31.03 -60.58 0.58
CA HIS A 30 -31.81 -60.29 1.79
C HIS A 30 -31.06 -60.88 3.01
N GLY A 31 -30.39 -60.02 3.77
CA GLY A 31 -29.70 -60.28 5.04
C GLY A 31 -28.30 -60.89 4.93
N ALA A 32 -27.56 -60.62 3.85
CA ALA A 32 -26.21 -61.17 3.65
C ALA A 32 -25.31 -60.30 2.79
N ASP A 33 -24.01 -60.34 3.08
CA ASP A 33 -22.96 -59.71 2.29
C ASP A 33 -22.85 -60.32 0.88
N ILE A 34 -22.52 -59.48 -0.09
CA ILE A 34 -22.12 -59.87 -1.45
C ILE A 34 -20.59 -59.86 -1.48
N ALA A 35 -19.96 -61.04 -1.55
CA ALA A 35 -18.51 -61.15 -1.63
C ALA A 35 -18.04 -61.97 -2.84
N ALA A 36 -17.08 -61.46 -3.61
CA ALA A 36 -16.48 -62.17 -4.75
C ALA A 36 -14.94 -62.08 -4.75
N GLU A 37 -14.27 -63.18 -5.11
CA GLU A 37 -12.80 -63.27 -5.30
C GLU A 37 -12.35 -62.63 -6.65
N GLY A 38 -13.15 -61.74 -7.21
CA GLY A 38 -12.96 -61.11 -8.52
C GLY A 38 -14.11 -60.17 -8.85
N ASP A 39 -14.26 -59.78 -10.12
CA ASP A 39 -15.24 -58.74 -10.50
C ASP A 39 -16.70 -59.10 -10.15
N ILE A 40 -17.41 -58.12 -9.59
CA ILE A 40 -18.86 -58.13 -9.38
C ILE A 40 -19.48 -57.30 -10.50
N ALA A 41 -20.19 -57.93 -11.45
CA ALA A 41 -20.78 -57.21 -12.58
C ALA A 41 -22.26 -57.54 -12.80
N ALA A 42 -23.12 -56.53 -12.85
CA ALA A 42 -24.57 -56.65 -13.07
C ALA A 42 -25.09 -55.75 -14.22
N LYS A 43 -26.05 -56.26 -15.00
CA LYS A 43 -26.76 -55.49 -16.06
C LYS A 43 -27.95 -54.67 -15.52
N GLY A 44 -27.89 -54.30 -14.27
CA GLY A 44 -28.96 -53.68 -13.48
C GLY A 44 -28.46 -53.55 -12.05
N ASN A 45 -29.35 -53.31 -11.09
CA ASN A 45 -28.88 -52.92 -9.76
C ASN A 45 -28.17 -54.05 -9.00
N ILE A 46 -27.17 -53.66 -8.22
CA ILE A 46 -26.54 -54.45 -7.16
C ILE A 46 -27.06 -53.89 -5.83
N ALA A 47 -27.71 -54.71 -5.01
CA ALA A 47 -28.24 -54.31 -3.72
C ALA A 47 -27.90 -55.34 -2.63
N ALA A 48 -27.40 -54.90 -1.47
CA ALA A 48 -27.13 -55.75 -0.32
C ALA A 48 -27.68 -55.15 0.98
N GLU A 49 -28.35 -55.96 1.81
CA GLU A 49 -28.67 -55.62 3.21
C GLU A 49 -27.42 -55.80 4.13
N GLY A 50 -26.22 -55.78 3.57
CA GLY A 50 -24.93 -56.02 4.23
C GLY A 50 -23.79 -55.47 3.36
N ASP A 51 -22.56 -55.96 3.52
CA ASP A 51 -21.41 -55.43 2.76
C ASP A 51 -21.41 -55.90 1.29
N ILE A 52 -20.94 -55.07 0.36
CA ILE A 52 -20.56 -55.46 -1.00
C ILE A 52 -19.04 -55.42 -1.10
N ALA A 53 -18.38 -56.57 -1.20
CA ALA A 53 -16.92 -56.69 -1.24
C ALA A 53 -16.41 -57.48 -2.46
N GLY A 54 -15.61 -56.87 -3.31
CA GLY A 54 -14.95 -57.54 -4.45
C GLY A 54 -13.42 -57.45 -4.36
N GLU A 55 -12.72 -58.58 -4.53
CA GLU A 55 -11.26 -58.61 -4.80
C GLU A 55 -10.94 -58.15 -6.26
N GLY A 56 -11.91 -57.51 -6.94
CA GLY A 56 -11.82 -56.98 -8.30
C GLY A 56 -12.78 -55.79 -8.44
N GLY A 57 -13.13 -55.39 -9.67
CA GLY A 57 -14.01 -54.24 -9.89
C GLY A 57 -15.49 -54.52 -9.56
N ILE A 58 -16.22 -53.50 -9.11
CA ILE A 58 -17.68 -53.56 -8.92
C ILE A 58 -18.33 -52.72 -10.02
N ALA A 59 -19.13 -53.33 -10.89
CA ALA A 59 -19.74 -52.67 -12.04
C ALA A 59 -21.25 -52.93 -12.19
N ALA A 60 -22.07 -51.89 -12.35
CA ALA A 60 -23.50 -52.03 -12.61
C ALA A 60 -24.03 -51.11 -13.73
N GLU A 61 -24.86 -51.63 -14.65
CA GLU A 61 -25.67 -50.80 -15.58
C GLU A 61 -26.89 -50.17 -14.84
N GLY A 62 -26.88 -50.06 -13.51
CA GLY A 62 -28.02 -49.67 -12.67
C GLY A 62 -27.56 -48.92 -11.42
N ASN A 63 -28.17 -49.14 -10.27
CA ASN A 63 -27.67 -48.59 -9.00
C ASN A 63 -26.83 -49.62 -8.22
N ILE A 64 -25.85 -49.17 -7.45
CA ILE A 64 -25.14 -49.97 -6.44
C ILE A 64 -25.60 -49.47 -5.06
N ALA A 65 -26.18 -50.33 -4.23
CA ALA A 65 -26.69 -49.96 -2.91
C ALA A 65 -26.31 -50.99 -1.83
N ALA A 66 -25.81 -50.54 -0.68
CA ALA A 66 -25.50 -51.39 0.47
C ALA A 66 -26.02 -50.77 1.78
N GLU A 67 -26.63 -51.56 2.66
CA GLU A 67 -26.84 -51.19 4.07
C GLU A 67 -25.54 -51.36 4.90
N GLY A 68 -24.48 -51.91 4.29
CA GLY A 68 -23.12 -51.98 4.84
C GLY A 68 -22.14 -51.19 3.99
N ASN A 69 -20.88 -51.60 3.98
CA ASN A 69 -19.81 -50.97 3.20
C ASN A 69 -19.81 -51.45 1.74
N ILE A 70 -19.33 -50.62 0.82
CA ILE A 70 -18.98 -51.02 -0.56
C ILE A 70 -17.46 -50.97 -0.69
N ALA A 71 -16.81 -52.12 -0.89
CA ALA A 71 -15.37 -52.25 -0.96
C ALA A 71 -14.90 -52.99 -2.22
N GLY A 72 -13.98 -52.42 -2.99
CA GLY A 72 -13.42 -53.05 -4.19
C GLY A 72 -11.90 -52.88 -4.32
N GLU A 73 -11.14 -53.96 -4.47
CA GLU A 73 -9.71 -53.89 -4.85
C GLU A 73 -9.51 -53.40 -6.30
N GLY A 74 -10.59 -53.30 -7.09
CA GLY A 74 -10.63 -52.55 -8.35
C GLY A 74 -11.74 -51.51 -8.33
N GLY A 75 -11.84 -50.69 -9.39
CA GLY A 75 -12.79 -49.56 -9.42
C GLY A 75 -14.27 -49.94 -9.24
N ILE A 76 -15.03 -49.01 -8.68
CA ILE A 76 -16.49 -49.08 -8.50
C ILE A 76 -17.11 -48.19 -9.57
N ALA A 77 -17.85 -48.77 -10.52
CA ALA A 77 -18.40 -48.06 -11.68
C ALA A 77 -19.89 -48.35 -11.89
N THR A 78 -20.72 -47.34 -12.11
CA THR A 78 -22.15 -47.57 -12.35
C THR A 78 -22.81 -46.54 -13.27
N GLU A 79 -23.83 -46.94 -14.04
CA GLU A 79 -24.66 -46.00 -14.86
C GLU A 79 -25.78 -45.33 -14.03
N GLY A 80 -25.72 -45.41 -12.69
CA GLY A 80 -26.76 -44.93 -11.77
C GLY A 80 -26.15 -44.46 -10.46
N ASN A 81 -26.89 -44.54 -9.36
CA ASN A 81 -26.39 -44.03 -8.06
C ASN A 81 -25.58 -45.09 -7.31
N ILE A 82 -24.57 -44.65 -6.55
CA ILE A 82 -23.87 -45.44 -5.53
C ILE A 82 -24.35 -44.97 -4.16
N ALA A 83 -24.88 -45.88 -3.34
CA ALA A 83 -25.37 -45.56 -2.00
C ALA A 83 -24.90 -46.59 -0.95
N ALA A 84 -24.36 -46.14 0.17
CA ALA A 84 -23.95 -47.00 1.28
C ALA A 84 -24.35 -46.44 2.65
N GLU A 85 -24.93 -47.24 3.55
CA GLU A 85 -25.07 -46.84 4.97
C GLU A 85 -23.73 -47.03 5.73
N GLY A 86 -22.79 -47.82 5.18
CA GLY A 86 -21.38 -47.85 5.60
C GLY A 86 -20.49 -47.06 4.64
N GLY A 87 -19.16 -47.18 4.74
CA GLY A 87 -18.23 -46.46 3.85
C GLY A 87 -18.12 -47.05 2.44
N ILE A 88 -17.61 -46.24 1.51
CA ILE A 88 -17.26 -46.65 0.15
C ILE A 88 -15.73 -46.59 0.01
N ALA A 89 -15.07 -47.71 -0.28
CA ALA A 89 -13.62 -47.78 -0.35
C ALA A 89 -13.14 -48.57 -1.59
N THR A 90 -12.14 -48.07 -2.30
CA THR A 90 -11.53 -48.82 -3.42
C THR A 90 -10.07 -48.47 -3.67
N GLU A 91 -9.29 -49.45 -4.13
CA GLU A 91 -7.93 -49.25 -4.68
C GLU A 91 -7.96 -48.70 -6.13
N GLY A 92 -9.15 -48.50 -6.71
CA GLY A 92 -9.34 -47.91 -8.03
C GLY A 92 -10.19 -46.64 -7.98
N SER A 93 -10.75 -46.24 -9.12
CA SER A 93 -11.66 -45.08 -9.19
C SER A 93 -13.08 -45.43 -8.77
N ILE A 94 -13.78 -44.45 -8.19
CA ILE A 94 -15.23 -44.50 -7.97
C ILE A 94 -15.91 -43.63 -9.03
N ALA A 95 -16.76 -44.23 -9.86
CA ALA A 95 -17.47 -43.53 -10.94
C ALA A 95 -18.95 -43.90 -10.99
N GLY A 96 -19.82 -42.90 -11.10
CA GLY A 96 -21.26 -43.08 -11.24
C GLY A 96 -21.84 -42.10 -12.26
N GLU A 97 -22.66 -42.54 -13.21
CA GLU A 97 -23.45 -41.57 -14.02
C GLU A 97 -24.57 -40.90 -13.20
N GLY A 98 -24.73 -41.29 -11.93
CA GLY A 98 -25.55 -40.62 -10.93
C GLY A 98 -24.78 -40.36 -9.63
N GLY A 99 -25.46 -39.88 -8.58
CA GLY A 99 -24.83 -39.39 -7.35
C GLY A 99 -24.19 -40.48 -6.50
N ILE A 100 -23.22 -40.08 -5.66
CA ILE A 100 -22.54 -40.92 -4.67
C ILE A 100 -22.94 -40.41 -3.28
N ALA A 101 -23.59 -41.26 -2.47
CA ALA A 101 -24.06 -40.89 -1.13
C ALA A 101 -23.70 -41.96 -0.10
N THR A 102 -23.22 -41.55 1.09
CA THR A 102 -22.88 -42.49 2.16
C THR A 102 -22.99 -41.90 3.57
N GLU A 103 -23.33 -42.71 4.58
CA GLU A 103 -23.25 -42.31 6.00
C GLU A 103 -21.83 -42.51 6.59
N GLY A 104 -20.93 -43.17 5.87
CA GLY A 104 -19.51 -43.29 6.23
C GLY A 104 -18.57 -42.70 5.17
N ASN A 105 -17.26 -42.75 5.41
CA ASN A 105 -16.26 -42.14 4.52
C ASN A 105 -16.28 -42.69 3.08
N ILE A 106 -15.89 -41.84 2.12
CA ILE A 106 -15.57 -42.20 0.74
C ILE A 106 -14.05 -42.16 0.56
N ALA A 107 -13.44 -43.26 0.14
CA ALA A 107 -11.99 -43.36 -0.08
C ALA A 107 -11.66 -44.06 -1.41
N GLY A 108 -10.84 -43.43 -2.26
CA GLY A 108 -10.33 -44.00 -3.50
C GLY A 108 -8.82 -43.80 -3.68
N GLU A 109 -8.06 -44.86 -3.97
CA GLU A 109 -6.67 -44.73 -4.46
C GLU A 109 -6.62 -44.26 -5.93
N GLY A 110 -7.77 -44.19 -6.61
CA GLY A 110 -7.94 -43.46 -7.87
C GLY A 110 -8.88 -42.26 -7.71
N GLY A 111 -9.20 -41.56 -8.81
CA GLY A 111 -10.15 -40.45 -8.77
C GLY A 111 -11.58 -40.84 -8.36
N ILE A 112 -12.29 -39.91 -7.73
CA ILE A 112 -13.73 -40.00 -7.41
C ILE A 112 -14.46 -39.05 -8.36
N ALA A 113 -15.17 -39.60 -9.35
CA ALA A 113 -15.80 -38.81 -10.40
C ALA A 113 -17.16 -39.38 -10.84
N PRO A 114 -18.29 -38.85 -10.34
CA PRO A 114 -19.56 -39.01 -11.02
C PRO A 114 -19.63 -38.20 -12.34
N GLU A 115 -20.02 -38.85 -13.45
CA GLU A 115 -20.19 -38.24 -14.79
C GLU A 115 -21.64 -38.45 -15.29
N GLY A 116 -22.60 -37.56 -15.01
CA GLY A 116 -23.94 -37.67 -15.64
C GLY A 116 -25.08 -36.76 -15.16
N ASN A 117 -25.98 -36.41 -16.09
CA ASN A 117 -27.17 -35.58 -15.80
C ASN A 117 -28.23 -36.34 -15.01
N ILE A 118 -28.50 -35.91 -13.77
CA ILE A 118 -29.61 -36.46 -12.98
C ILE A 118 -30.85 -35.58 -13.07
N ALA A 119 -32.00 -36.20 -13.32
CA ALA A 119 -33.27 -35.64 -12.90
C ALA A 119 -33.45 -35.82 -11.37
N GLY A 120 -32.56 -35.20 -10.57
CA GLY A 120 -32.52 -35.19 -9.11
C GLY A 120 -31.10 -35.38 -8.50
N GLU A 121 -30.52 -34.34 -7.91
CA GLU A 121 -29.31 -34.34 -7.03
C GLU A 121 -28.16 -35.28 -7.47
N GLY A 122 -27.36 -34.85 -8.44
CA GLY A 122 -26.09 -35.48 -8.78
C GLY A 122 -24.94 -34.77 -8.13
N GLY A 123 -24.52 -35.23 -6.96
CA GLY A 123 -23.36 -34.74 -6.23
C GLY A 123 -22.69 -35.86 -5.43
N ILE A 124 -21.65 -35.49 -4.68
CA ILE A 124 -20.96 -36.37 -3.70
C ILE A 124 -21.37 -35.90 -2.31
N ALA A 125 -22.00 -36.76 -1.50
CA ALA A 125 -22.44 -36.41 -0.14
C ALA A 125 -22.07 -37.49 0.88
N THR A 126 -21.48 -37.09 2.01
CA THR A 126 -21.08 -38.02 3.08
C THR A 126 -21.16 -37.43 4.49
N GLU A 127 -21.58 -38.23 5.48
CA GLU A 127 -21.46 -37.89 6.92
C GLU A 127 -20.02 -38.11 7.46
N GLY A 128 -19.12 -38.68 6.66
CA GLY A 128 -17.69 -38.83 6.96
C GLY A 128 -16.79 -38.13 5.93
N ASP A 129 -15.49 -38.41 5.97
CA ASP A 129 -14.49 -37.76 5.09
C ASP A 129 -14.60 -38.23 3.62
N ILE A 130 -14.22 -37.36 2.67
CA ILE A 130 -13.95 -37.70 1.27
C ILE A 130 -12.45 -37.64 1.03
N THR A 131 -11.82 -38.75 0.64
CA THR A 131 -10.38 -38.79 0.33
C THR A 131 -10.08 -39.46 -1.01
N ALA A 132 -9.22 -38.84 -1.82
CA ALA A 132 -8.76 -39.39 -3.09
C ALA A 132 -7.25 -39.20 -3.31
N GLU A 133 -6.54 -40.24 -3.76
CA GLU A 133 -5.17 -40.09 -4.32
C GLU A 133 -5.18 -39.53 -5.76
N GLY A 134 -6.37 -39.34 -6.34
CA GLY A 134 -6.56 -38.64 -7.61
C GLY A 134 -7.52 -37.47 -7.45
N ASN A 135 -8.09 -37.01 -8.55
CA ASN A 135 -9.05 -35.90 -8.53
C ASN A 135 -10.38 -36.30 -7.89
N ILE A 136 -11.04 -35.35 -7.24
CA ILE A 136 -12.45 -35.39 -6.86
C ILE A 136 -13.20 -34.46 -7.82
N ALA A 137 -14.17 -34.97 -8.57
CA ALA A 137 -14.93 -34.17 -9.53
C ALA A 137 -16.42 -34.50 -9.45
N ALA A 138 -17.29 -33.50 -9.45
CA ALA A 138 -18.74 -33.67 -9.57
C ALA A 138 -19.29 -32.86 -10.76
N GLU A 139 -19.64 -33.55 -11.86
CA GLU A 139 -20.12 -32.94 -13.12
C GLU A 139 -21.60 -33.29 -13.43
N GLY A 140 -22.42 -32.32 -13.86
CA GLY A 140 -23.78 -32.54 -14.40
C GLY A 140 -24.63 -31.26 -14.65
N ASP A 141 -25.24 -31.13 -15.84
CA ASP A 141 -26.17 -30.03 -16.18
C ASP A 141 -27.43 -30.05 -15.29
N ILE A 142 -27.69 -29.06 -14.42
CA ILE A 142 -28.96 -29.05 -13.67
C ILE A 142 -29.55 -27.65 -13.43
N ALA A 143 -30.88 -27.59 -13.45
CA ALA A 143 -31.65 -26.70 -12.60
C ALA A 143 -31.65 -27.16 -11.11
N GLY A 144 -30.48 -27.55 -10.54
CA GLY A 144 -30.31 -28.11 -9.17
C GLY A 144 -28.90 -28.66 -8.87
N GLU A 145 -28.15 -27.99 -8.01
CA GLU A 145 -26.74 -28.14 -7.57
C GLU A 145 -26.09 -29.55 -7.63
N GLY A 146 -25.00 -29.69 -8.40
CA GLY A 146 -24.09 -30.82 -8.38
C GLY A 146 -22.84 -30.55 -7.53
N GLY A 147 -23.02 -30.49 -6.22
CA GLY A 147 -21.96 -30.14 -5.26
C GLY A 147 -21.21 -31.33 -4.63
N ILE A 148 -20.15 -30.99 -3.90
CA ILE A 148 -19.39 -31.89 -3.02
C ILE A 148 -19.66 -31.48 -1.58
N ALA A 149 -20.23 -32.38 -0.76
CA ALA A 149 -20.55 -32.12 0.63
C ALA A 149 -20.01 -33.21 1.57
N ALA A 150 -19.31 -32.82 2.63
CA ALA A 150 -18.84 -33.72 3.68
C ALA A 150 -19.05 -33.13 5.08
N GLU A 151 -19.57 -33.92 6.04
CA GLU A 151 -19.49 -33.55 7.47
C GLU A 151 -18.06 -33.73 8.03
N GLY A 152 -17.16 -34.36 7.25
CA GLY A 152 -15.74 -34.51 7.53
C GLY A 152 -14.85 -33.66 6.61
N ASP A 153 -13.57 -34.05 6.52
CA ASP A 153 -12.60 -33.40 5.62
C ASP A 153 -12.83 -33.83 4.16
N ILE A 154 -12.56 -32.92 3.22
CA ILE A 154 -12.47 -33.21 1.77
C ILE A 154 -11.00 -33.08 1.37
N ALA A 155 -10.36 -34.16 0.92
CA ALA A 155 -8.94 -34.15 0.57
C ALA A 155 -8.63 -34.88 -0.75
N ALA A 156 -7.84 -34.26 -1.62
CA ALA A 156 -7.35 -34.84 -2.87
C ALA A 156 -5.84 -34.63 -3.09
N GLU A 157 -5.12 -35.63 -3.58
CA GLU A 157 -3.77 -35.44 -4.16
C GLU A 157 -3.82 -34.89 -5.60
N GLY A 158 -5.03 -34.76 -6.16
CA GLY A 158 -5.29 -34.09 -7.43
C GLY A 158 -6.20 -32.87 -7.24
N ASP A 159 -6.94 -32.53 -8.29
CA ASP A 159 -7.88 -31.40 -8.26
C ASP A 159 -9.19 -31.76 -7.54
N ILE A 160 -9.83 -30.78 -6.90
CA ILE A 160 -11.21 -30.83 -6.43
C ILE A 160 -12.04 -29.92 -7.32
N SER A 161 -13.07 -30.44 -8.00
CA SER A 161 -13.90 -29.65 -8.92
C SER A 161 -15.40 -29.95 -8.78
N ALA A 162 -16.25 -28.92 -8.81
CA ALA A 162 -17.71 -29.06 -8.78
C ALA A 162 -18.42 -28.02 -9.67
N GLU A 163 -19.48 -28.45 -10.38
CA GLU A 163 -20.41 -27.54 -11.08
C GLU A 163 -21.44 -26.89 -10.11
N GLY A 164 -21.38 -27.24 -8.83
CA GLY A 164 -22.12 -26.57 -7.75
C GLY A 164 -21.18 -26.22 -6.60
N ASP A 165 -21.71 -26.20 -5.39
CA ASP A 165 -20.93 -25.82 -4.20
C ASP A 165 -19.97 -26.93 -3.76
N ILE A 166 -18.85 -26.54 -3.14
CA ILE A 166 -17.99 -27.42 -2.34
C ILE A 166 -18.16 -27.00 -0.87
N ALA A 167 -18.69 -27.90 -0.04
CA ALA A 167 -18.98 -27.63 1.37
C ALA A 167 -18.41 -28.72 2.29
N GLY A 168 -17.58 -28.33 3.27
CA GLY A 168 -17.06 -29.23 4.30
C GLY A 168 -17.36 -28.72 5.72
N GLU A 169 -17.91 -29.56 6.61
CA GLU A 169 -17.84 -29.26 8.07
C GLU A 169 -16.43 -29.55 8.63
N GLY A 170 -15.55 -30.19 7.83
CA GLY A 170 -14.11 -30.26 8.04
C GLY A 170 -13.33 -29.23 7.22
N GLY A 171 -12.06 -29.51 6.96
CA GLY A 171 -11.23 -28.76 6.02
C GLY A 171 -11.37 -29.26 4.58
N ILE A 172 -11.02 -28.41 3.62
CA ILE A 172 -10.91 -28.74 2.20
C ILE A 172 -9.43 -28.63 1.80
N ALA A 173 -8.83 -29.69 1.26
CA ALA A 173 -7.42 -29.71 0.88
C ALA A 173 -7.18 -30.37 -0.48
N ALA A 174 -6.39 -29.73 -1.35
CA ALA A 174 -5.97 -30.30 -2.63
C ALA A 174 -4.48 -30.04 -2.91
N GLU A 175 -3.75 -31.04 -3.42
CA GLU A 175 -2.44 -30.82 -4.07
C GLU A 175 -2.60 -30.25 -5.50
N GLY A 176 -3.81 -30.31 -6.06
CA GLY A 176 -4.19 -29.65 -7.31
C GLY A 176 -5.01 -28.38 -7.09
N ASP A 177 -5.79 -28.01 -8.11
CA ASP A 177 -6.70 -26.87 -8.06
C ASP A 177 -7.98 -27.22 -7.25
N ILE A 178 -8.58 -26.22 -6.60
CA ILE A 178 -9.92 -26.32 -6.00
C ILE A 178 -10.84 -25.37 -6.77
N ALA A 179 -11.83 -25.90 -7.50
CA ALA A 179 -12.69 -25.11 -8.37
C ALA A 179 -14.19 -25.40 -8.18
N ALA A 180 -15.02 -24.36 -8.04
CA ALA A 180 -16.47 -24.48 -7.97
C ALA A 180 -17.18 -23.47 -8.90
N GLU A 181 -18.23 -23.89 -9.62
CA GLU A 181 -19.19 -22.95 -10.23
C GLU A 181 -20.19 -22.39 -9.20
N GLY A 182 -20.19 -22.92 -7.98
CA GLY A 182 -20.91 -22.40 -6.83
C GLY A 182 -19.98 -21.82 -5.76
N ASP A 183 -20.42 -21.87 -4.51
CA ASP A 183 -19.65 -21.42 -3.34
C ASP A 183 -18.64 -22.49 -2.90
N ILE A 184 -17.52 -22.06 -2.30
CA ILE A 184 -16.60 -22.94 -1.55
C ILE A 184 -16.67 -22.56 -0.07
N SER A 185 -17.17 -23.45 0.79
CA SER A 185 -17.31 -23.20 2.22
C SER A 185 -16.73 -24.32 3.07
N ALA A 186 -16.13 -23.96 4.21
CA ALA A 186 -15.57 -24.92 5.15
C ALA A 186 -15.69 -24.43 6.61
N GLU A 187 -16.11 -25.26 7.56
CA GLU A 187 -15.89 -24.92 9.00
C GLU A 187 -14.39 -25.01 9.35
N GLY A 188 -13.62 -25.77 8.57
CA GLY A 188 -12.16 -25.86 8.68
C GLY A 188 -11.41 -24.88 7.77
N ASN A 189 -10.13 -25.20 7.52
CA ASN A 189 -9.30 -24.46 6.57
C ASN A 189 -9.59 -24.91 5.13
N ILE A 190 -9.34 -24.02 4.17
CA ILE A 190 -9.23 -24.37 2.74
C ILE A 190 -7.76 -24.25 2.35
N ALA A 191 -7.18 -25.31 1.80
CA ALA A 191 -5.77 -25.38 1.40
C ALA A 191 -5.58 -25.95 -0.01
N GLY A 192 -4.95 -25.21 -0.92
CA GLY A 192 -4.65 -25.67 -2.29
C GLY A 192 -3.19 -25.44 -2.67
N GLU A 193 -2.47 -26.47 -3.14
CA GLU A 193 -1.18 -26.22 -3.82
C GLU A 193 -1.40 -25.60 -5.22
N GLY A 194 -2.56 -25.88 -5.84
CA GLY A 194 -3.04 -25.19 -7.05
C GLY A 194 -3.84 -23.91 -6.77
N ASP A 195 -4.55 -23.43 -7.78
CA ASP A 195 -5.44 -22.28 -7.67
C ASP A 195 -6.73 -22.65 -6.93
N ILE A 196 -7.28 -21.72 -6.13
CA ILE A 196 -8.60 -21.83 -5.48
C ILE A 196 -9.55 -20.86 -6.19
N ALA A 197 -10.57 -21.37 -6.87
CA ALA A 197 -11.46 -20.58 -7.70
C ALA A 197 -12.95 -20.89 -7.46
N ALA A 198 -13.80 -19.85 -7.37
CA ALA A 198 -15.24 -20.00 -7.24
C ALA A 198 -16.01 -18.97 -8.09
N GLU A 199 -17.09 -19.34 -8.79
CA GLU A 199 -18.04 -18.33 -9.31
C GLU A 199 -18.93 -17.77 -8.17
N GLY A 200 -19.12 -18.53 -7.10
CA GLY A 200 -19.75 -18.08 -5.84
C GLY A 200 -18.73 -17.56 -4.83
N ASP A 201 -19.14 -17.42 -3.57
CA ASP A 201 -18.29 -16.96 -2.46
C ASP A 201 -17.27 -18.05 -2.03
N ILE A 202 -16.11 -17.62 -1.51
CA ILE A 202 -15.15 -18.49 -0.80
C ILE A 202 -15.17 -18.11 0.67
N ALA A 203 -15.74 -18.98 1.52
CA ALA A 203 -16.03 -18.66 2.91
C ALA A 203 -15.72 -19.78 3.91
N PRO A 204 -14.47 -19.90 4.38
CA PRO A 204 -14.15 -20.76 5.51
C PRO A 204 -14.24 -20.06 6.87
N GLU A 205 -14.62 -20.80 7.92
CA GLU A 205 -14.39 -20.38 9.32
C GLU A 205 -12.89 -20.50 9.69
N GLY A 206 -12.10 -21.26 8.92
CA GLY A 206 -10.65 -21.36 9.06
C GLY A 206 -9.85 -20.35 8.23
N ILE A 207 -8.61 -20.72 7.96
CA ILE A 207 -7.67 -19.99 7.07
C ILE A 207 -7.85 -20.46 5.62
N ILE A 208 -7.67 -19.55 4.67
CA ILE A 208 -7.40 -19.90 3.27
C ILE A 208 -5.89 -19.88 3.03
N ALA A 209 -5.31 -20.99 2.58
CA ALA A 209 -3.89 -21.09 2.27
C ALA A 209 -3.67 -21.66 0.87
N GLY A 210 -2.71 -21.13 0.10
CA GLY A 210 -2.33 -21.80 -1.14
C GLY A 210 -1.01 -21.38 -1.78
N GLU A 211 -0.43 -22.26 -2.58
CA GLU A 211 0.71 -21.91 -3.44
C GLU A 211 0.23 -21.27 -4.76
N GLY A 212 -0.97 -21.62 -5.24
CA GLY A 212 -1.65 -20.93 -6.34
C GLY A 212 -2.44 -19.68 -5.89
N GLY A 213 -3.06 -19.00 -6.85
CA GLY A 213 -3.89 -17.82 -6.60
C GLY A 213 -5.28 -18.17 -6.06
N ILE A 214 -5.96 -17.17 -5.49
CA ILE A 214 -7.34 -17.26 -5.03
C ILE A 214 -8.17 -16.30 -5.88
N ALA A 215 -9.23 -16.79 -6.54
CA ALA A 215 -10.06 -15.98 -7.41
C ALA A 215 -11.56 -16.27 -7.22
N THR A 216 -12.40 -15.25 -7.16
CA THR A 216 -13.85 -15.44 -7.10
C THR A 216 -14.65 -14.31 -7.77
N GLU A 217 -15.81 -14.63 -8.35
CA GLU A 217 -16.82 -13.61 -8.76
C GLU A 217 -17.69 -13.15 -7.57
N GLY A 218 -17.68 -13.89 -6.47
CA GLY A 218 -18.27 -13.53 -5.18
C GLY A 218 -17.27 -12.85 -4.24
N ASN A 219 -17.49 -13.00 -2.95
CA ASN A 219 -16.67 -12.49 -1.86
C ASN A 219 -15.69 -13.57 -1.38
N ILE A 220 -14.56 -13.13 -0.83
CA ILE A 220 -13.69 -13.97 0.00
C ILE A 220 -13.90 -13.56 1.44
N ALA A 221 -14.41 -14.46 2.29
CA ALA A 221 -14.71 -14.17 3.69
C ALA A 221 -14.17 -15.27 4.62
N ALA A 222 -13.04 -15.03 5.28
CA ALA A 222 -12.43 -16.02 6.18
C ALA A 222 -12.47 -15.55 7.65
N GLU A 223 -12.98 -16.35 8.58
CA GLU A 223 -12.80 -16.04 10.03
C GLU A 223 -11.34 -16.26 10.48
N GLY A 224 -10.54 -16.97 9.69
CA GLY A 224 -9.09 -16.98 9.80
C GLY A 224 -8.42 -15.86 9.00
N GLY A 225 -7.19 -16.13 8.54
CA GLY A 225 -6.48 -15.28 7.59
C GLY A 225 -6.46 -15.87 6.18
N ILE A 226 -5.89 -15.13 5.24
CA ILE A 226 -5.61 -15.59 3.88
C ILE A 226 -4.09 -15.52 3.68
N ALA A 227 -3.49 -16.58 3.15
CA ALA A 227 -2.07 -16.62 2.83
C ALA A 227 -1.84 -17.34 1.50
N THR A 228 -1.33 -16.64 0.48
CA THR A 228 -1.05 -17.24 -0.84
C THR A 228 0.28 -16.79 -1.45
N GLU A 229 0.92 -17.64 -2.26
CA GLU A 229 2.04 -17.20 -3.13
C GLU A 229 1.52 -16.55 -4.44
N GLY A 230 0.26 -16.80 -4.81
CA GLY A 230 -0.41 -16.21 -5.97
C GLY A 230 -1.10 -14.88 -5.67
N ASN A 231 -1.91 -14.42 -6.63
CA ASN A 231 -2.77 -13.25 -6.45
C ASN A 231 -4.05 -13.63 -5.69
N ILE A 232 -4.62 -12.66 -4.97
CA ILE A 232 -5.96 -12.75 -4.38
C ILE A 232 -6.86 -11.81 -5.18
N ALA A 233 -7.94 -12.33 -5.77
CA ALA A 233 -8.88 -11.56 -6.58
C ALA A 233 -10.33 -11.88 -6.23
N ALA A 234 -11.17 -10.85 -6.07
CA ALA A 234 -12.61 -11.00 -5.85
C ALA A 234 -13.41 -9.92 -6.59
N GLU A 235 -14.46 -10.26 -7.35
CA GLU A 235 -15.40 -9.23 -7.84
C GLU A 235 -16.29 -8.70 -6.70
N GLY A 236 -16.59 -9.53 -5.69
CA GLY A 236 -17.09 -9.09 -4.39
C GLY A 236 -15.97 -8.58 -3.48
N GLY A 237 -16.23 -8.41 -2.18
CA GLY A 237 -15.24 -7.95 -1.21
C GLY A 237 -14.31 -9.06 -0.68
N ILE A 238 -13.21 -8.66 -0.04
CA ILE A 238 -12.28 -9.53 0.68
C ILE A 238 -12.32 -9.14 2.16
N ALA A 239 -12.76 -10.04 3.03
CA ALA A 239 -12.90 -9.79 4.46
C ALA A 239 -12.26 -10.92 5.30
N THR A 240 -11.45 -10.57 6.30
CA THR A 240 -10.87 -11.54 7.23
C THR A 240 -10.81 -11.07 8.68
N GLU A 241 -10.99 -11.95 9.66
CA GLU A 241 -10.62 -11.63 11.06
C GLU A 241 -9.09 -11.79 11.30
N GLY A 242 -8.40 -12.50 10.41
CA GLY A 242 -6.95 -12.64 10.41
C GLY A 242 -6.23 -11.66 9.49
N ASN A 243 -4.96 -11.99 9.20
CA ASN A 243 -4.17 -11.26 8.21
C ASN A 243 -4.52 -11.69 6.78
N ILE A 244 -4.39 -10.77 5.83
CA ILE A 244 -4.41 -11.05 4.39
C ILE A 244 -2.97 -10.92 3.88
N ALA A 245 -2.39 -12.01 3.37
CA ALA A 245 -1.02 -12.05 2.88
C ALA A 245 -0.92 -12.69 1.50
N GLY A 246 -0.21 -12.05 0.56
CA GLY A 246 0.02 -12.56 -0.80
C GLY A 246 1.43 -12.28 -1.32
N GLU A 247 2.14 -13.23 -1.92
CA GLU A 247 3.32 -12.87 -2.74
C GLU A 247 2.88 -12.24 -4.08
N GLY A 248 1.70 -12.60 -4.60
CA GLY A 248 1.02 -11.87 -5.67
C GLY A 248 0.17 -10.71 -5.16
N GLY A 249 -0.42 -9.93 -6.06
CA GLY A 249 -1.26 -8.77 -5.72
C GLY A 249 -2.63 -9.15 -5.15
N ILE A 250 -3.25 -8.19 -4.46
CA ILE A 250 -4.59 -8.28 -3.86
C ILE A 250 -5.49 -7.30 -4.61
N ALA A 251 -6.56 -7.77 -5.23
CA ALA A 251 -7.45 -6.95 -6.04
C ALA A 251 -8.92 -7.26 -5.79
N THR A 252 -9.76 -6.23 -5.71
CA THR A 252 -11.21 -6.40 -5.59
C THR A 252 -12.02 -5.26 -6.21
N GLU A 253 -13.21 -5.52 -6.75
CA GLU A 253 -14.20 -4.49 -7.09
C GLU A 253 -15.03 -4.06 -5.85
N GLY A 254 -14.86 -4.73 -4.72
CA GLY A 254 -15.47 -4.43 -3.43
C GLY A 254 -14.50 -3.76 -2.45
N ILE A 255 -14.71 -4.07 -1.17
CA ILE A 255 -13.90 -3.58 -0.05
C ILE A 255 -12.86 -4.66 0.32
N ILE A 256 -11.67 -4.23 0.76
CA ILE A 256 -10.72 -5.09 1.48
C ILE A 256 -10.77 -4.72 2.96
N ALA A 257 -11.08 -5.69 3.83
CA ALA A 257 -11.14 -5.49 5.28
C ALA A 257 -10.42 -6.62 6.02
N GLY A 258 -9.46 -6.29 6.87
CA GLY A 258 -8.80 -7.24 7.76
C GLY A 258 -8.82 -6.80 9.22
N GLU A 259 -9.26 -7.63 10.15
CA GLU A 259 -8.96 -7.40 11.59
C GLU A 259 -7.48 -7.72 11.92
N GLY A 260 -6.74 -8.30 10.97
CA GLY A 260 -5.28 -8.35 10.97
C GLY A 260 -4.64 -7.28 10.07
N GLY A 261 -3.40 -7.52 9.67
CA GLY A 261 -2.71 -6.72 8.66
C GLY A 261 -2.96 -7.23 7.23
N ILE A 262 -2.81 -6.34 6.26
CA ILE A 262 -2.88 -6.63 4.82
C ILE A 262 -1.48 -6.44 4.26
N ALA A 263 -0.87 -7.47 3.69
CA ALA A 263 0.51 -7.42 3.19
C ALA A 263 0.69 -8.14 1.86
N THR A 264 1.40 -7.53 0.90
CA THR A 264 1.72 -8.19 -0.37
C THR A 264 3.04 -7.73 -1.01
N GLU A 265 3.69 -8.59 -1.80
CA GLU A 265 4.79 -8.17 -2.71
C GLU A 265 4.28 -7.57 -4.04
N GLY A 266 2.99 -7.71 -4.31
CA GLY A 266 2.28 -7.10 -5.43
C GLY A 266 1.61 -5.78 -5.06
N ASN A 267 0.62 -5.39 -5.87
CA ASN A 267 -0.22 -4.22 -5.60
C ASN A 267 -1.41 -4.61 -4.71
N ILE A 268 -1.94 -3.66 -3.94
CA ILE A 268 -3.26 -3.75 -3.28
C ILE A 268 -4.20 -2.77 -3.99
N THR A 269 -5.29 -3.26 -4.56
CA THR A 269 -6.26 -2.41 -5.27
C THR A 269 -7.71 -2.75 -4.90
N ALA A 270 -8.51 -1.73 -4.58
CA ALA A 270 -9.94 -1.88 -4.32
C ALA A 270 -10.76 -0.79 -5.02
N GLU A 271 -11.88 -1.13 -5.66
CA GLU A 271 -12.89 -0.12 -6.07
C GLU A 271 -13.74 0.37 -4.88
N GLY A 272 -13.60 -0.26 -3.71
CA GLY A 272 -14.13 0.21 -2.43
C GLY A 272 -13.05 0.72 -1.48
N ASP A 273 -13.36 0.66 -0.18
CA ASP A 273 -12.41 0.99 0.89
C ASP A 273 -11.37 -0.12 1.09
N ILE A 274 -10.19 0.24 1.58
CA ILE A 274 -9.19 -0.68 2.14
C ILE A 274 -9.07 -0.36 3.64
N SER A 275 -9.30 -1.36 4.50
CA SER A 275 -9.24 -1.18 5.95
C SER A 275 -8.52 -2.32 6.66
N ALA A 276 -7.73 -1.98 7.69
CA ALA A 276 -7.04 -2.97 8.51
C ALA A 276 -6.84 -2.54 9.97
N GLU A 277 -7.08 -3.40 10.96
CA GLU A 277 -6.63 -3.11 12.34
C GLU A 277 -5.10 -3.27 12.48
N GLY A 278 -4.48 -4.10 11.65
CA GLY A 278 -3.02 -4.16 11.50
C GLY A 278 -2.50 -3.27 10.37
N ASN A 279 -1.20 -3.33 10.09
CA ASN A 279 -0.59 -2.56 9.00
C ASN A 279 -1.15 -2.94 7.62
N ILE A 280 -1.16 -1.98 6.69
CA ILE A 280 -1.38 -2.17 5.25
C ILE A 280 -0.02 -1.97 4.56
N ALA A 281 0.50 -3.00 3.89
CA ALA A 281 1.84 -2.96 3.27
C ALA A 281 1.89 -3.59 1.87
N ALA A 282 2.55 -2.93 0.92
CA ALA A 282 2.76 -3.44 -0.43
C ALA A 282 4.17 -3.14 -0.96
N GLU A 283 4.86 -4.08 -1.62
CA GLU A 283 6.00 -3.71 -2.49
C GLU A 283 5.53 -3.06 -3.81
N GLY A 284 4.26 -3.24 -4.15
CA GLY A 284 3.58 -2.56 -5.25
C GLY A 284 2.82 -1.33 -4.80
N ASP A 285 1.93 -0.86 -5.67
CA ASP A 285 1.06 0.30 -5.41
C ASP A 285 -0.07 -0.08 -4.42
N ILE A 286 -0.51 0.84 -3.57
CA ILE A 286 -1.75 0.72 -2.78
C ILE A 286 -2.76 1.72 -3.32
N ALA A 287 -3.90 1.27 -3.83
CA ALA A 287 -4.90 2.13 -4.43
C ALA A 287 -6.34 1.77 -4.02
N ALA A 288 -7.14 2.78 -3.66
CA ALA A 288 -8.57 2.63 -3.38
C ALA A 288 -9.40 3.70 -4.11
N GLU A 289 -10.52 3.33 -4.73
CA GLU A 289 -11.56 4.33 -5.11
C GLU A 289 -12.40 4.76 -3.88
N GLY A 290 -12.24 4.08 -2.75
CA GLY A 290 -12.73 4.51 -1.45
C GLY A 290 -11.63 5.13 -0.58
N ASN A 291 -11.77 4.94 0.73
CA ASN A 291 -10.80 5.36 1.74
C ASN A 291 -9.76 4.27 1.99
N ILE A 292 -8.58 4.65 2.48
CA ILE A 292 -7.60 3.72 3.05
C ILE A 292 -7.46 4.04 4.54
N ALA A 293 -7.78 3.10 5.42
CA ALA A 293 -7.78 3.32 6.86
C ALA A 293 -7.11 2.19 7.65
N THR A 294 -6.29 2.53 8.64
CA THR A 294 -5.67 1.51 9.51
C THR A 294 -5.35 2.00 10.93
N GLU A 295 -5.37 1.09 11.92
CA GLU A 295 -4.80 1.34 13.26
C GLU A 295 -3.27 1.10 13.30
N GLY A 296 -2.68 0.65 12.19
CA GLY A 296 -1.25 0.45 12.00
C GLY A 296 -0.63 1.47 11.05
N ASN A 297 0.45 1.05 10.39
CA ASN A 297 1.11 1.83 9.34
C ASN A 297 0.52 1.51 7.96
N ILE A 298 0.55 2.48 7.05
CA ILE A 298 0.38 2.28 5.61
C ILE A 298 1.75 2.42 4.95
N ALA A 299 2.22 1.39 4.26
CA ALA A 299 3.54 1.41 3.63
C ALA A 299 3.51 0.85 2.20
N SER A 300 4.04 1.61 1.24
CA SER A 300 4.24 1.15 -0.13
C SER A 300 5.66 1.43 -0.61
N GLU A 301 6.25 0.51 -1.39
CA GLU A 301 7.48 0.83 -2.14
C GLU A 301 7.22 1.62 -3.44
N ARG A 302 5.95 1.92 -3.73
CA ARG A 302 5.46 2.67 -4.88
C ARG A 302 4.33 3.59 -4.42
N ASP A 303 3.39 3.93 -5.28
CA ASP A 303 2.39 4.95 -4.98
C ASP A 303 1.34 4.47 -3.95
N ILE A 304 0.88 5.40 -3.12
CA ILE A 304 -0.32 5.25 -2.28
C ILE A 304 -1.36 6.24 -2.81
N ALA A 305 -2.52 5.75 -3.22
CA ALA A 305 -3.57 6.60 -3.77
C ALA A 305 -4.98 6.26 -3.24
N ALA A 306 -5.79 7.28 -2.99
CA ALA A 306 -7.19 7.13 -2.62
C ALA A 306 -8.07 8.22 -3.25
N GLU A 307 -9.25 7.87 -3.78
CA GLU A 307 -10.27 8.88 -4.10
C GLU A 307 -11.00 9.37 -2.83
N GLY A 308 -10.98 8.58 -1.76
CA GLY A 308 -11.42 8.98 -0.42
C GLY A 308 -10.30 9.57 0.44
N ASP A 309 -10.45 9.46 1.75
CA ASP A 309 -9.43 9.85 2.73
C ASP A 309 -8.39 8.74 2.96
N ILE A 310 -7.18 9.11 3.36
CA ILE A 310 -6.19 8.19 3.93
C ILE A 310 -6.02 8.48 5.42
N ALA A 311 -6.22 7.48 6.27
CA ALA A 311 -6.08 7.59 7.73
C ALA A 311 -5.23 6.46 8.34
N ALA A 312 -4.30 6.79 9.22
CA ALA A 312 -3.48 5.81 9.93
C ALA A 312 -3.18 6.22 11.38
N GLU A 313 -3.33 5.33 12.37
CA GLU A 313 -2.77 5.59 13.73
C GLU A 313 -1.23 5.43 13.74
N GLY A 314 -0.65 4.77 12.74
CA GLY A 314 0.79 4.68 12.50
C GLY A 314 1.25 5.54 11.33
N ASP A 315 2.48 5.33 10.87
CA ASP A 315 3.08 6.10 9.77
C ASP A 315 2.41 5.79 8.41
N ILE A 316 2.34 6.80 7.54
CA ILE A 316 2.00 6.67 6.11
C ILE A 316 3.27 6.90 5.30
N ALA A 317 3.77 5.88 4.62
CA ALA A 317 5.06 5.94 3.93
C ALA A 317 5.02 5.35 2.52
N SER A 318 5.38 6.17 1.53
CA SER A 318 5.71 5.72 0.18
C SER A 318 7.23 5.80 -0.02
N GLU A 319 7.94 4.75 0.40
CA GLU A 319 9.40 4.69 0.38
C GLU A 319 9.89 3.32 -0.07
N ARG A 320 11.03 3.28 -0.77
CA ARG A 320 11.65 1.99 -1.06
C ARG A 320 12.23 1.38 0.21
N ASP A 321 12.09 0.07 0.39
CA ASP A 321 12.88 -0.63 1.39
C ASP A 321 14.37 -0.59 1.01
N LYS A 322 15.11 0.23 1.76
CA LYS A 322 16.57 0.40 1.63
C LYS A 322 17.34 -0.90 1.91
N THR A 323 16.69 -1.97 2.38
CA THR A 323 17.29 -3.29 2.61
C THR A 323 17.34 -4.20 1.37
N LEU A 324 16.67 -3.86 0.25
CA LEU A 324 16.62 -4.66 -0.97
C LEU A 324 17.52 -4.12 -2.11
N PRO A 325 18.76 -4.63 -2.31
CA PRO A 325 19.75 -4.04 -3.21
C PRO A 325 19.61 -4.37 -4.71
N GLN A 326 18.47 -4.90 -5.22
CA GLN A 326 18.47 -5.64 -6.51
C GLN A 326 17.57 -5.16 -7.66
N ARG A 327 16.55 -4.31 -7.48
CA ARG A 327 15.63 -3.95 -8.60
C ARG A 327 16.23 -2.99 -9.65
N GLU A 328 17.35 -2.31 -9.39
CA GLU A 328 17.96 -1.36 -10.34
C GLU A 328 18.46 -1.97 -11.68
N LYS A 329 18.68 -3.29 -11.75
CA LYS A 329 19.27 -3.91 -12.97
C LYS A 329 18.29 -4.14 -14.11
N LEU A 330 16.98 -4.23 -13.84
CA LEU A 330 15.97 -4.53 -14.87
C LEU A 330 15.47 -3.24 -15.59
N LEU A 331 15.44 -2.10 -14.90
CA LEU A 331 15.00 -0.78 -15.41
C LEU A 331 16.07 -0.01 -16.21
N GLN A 332 17.25 -0.60 -16.45
CA GLN A 332 18.34 0.05 -17.17
C GLN A 332 18.08 0.29 -18.68
N LYS A 333 16.97 -0.21 -19.22
CA LYS A 333 16.64 -0.13 -20.66
C LYS A 333 15.58 0.91 -21.06
N GLU A 334 14.88 1.53 -20.11
CA GLU A 334 13.82 2.48 -20.41
C GLU A 334 14.32 3.92 -20.44
N THR A 335 13.66 4.76 -21.24
CA THR A 335 14.02 6.18 -21.38
C THR A 335 13.79 6.92 -20.06
N LEU A 336 14.62 7.90 -19.72
CA LEU A 336 14.54 8.66 -18.46
C LEU A 336 13.12 9.19 -18.16
N LEU A 337 12.39 9.68 -19.17
CA LEU A 337 11.00 10.16 -19.04
C LEU A 337 9.95 9.08 -18.70
N GLN A 338 10.25 7.81 -18.91
CA GLN A 338 9.40 6.69 -18.48
C GLN A 338 9.78 6.23 -17.06
N ARG A 339 11.02 6.43 -16.63
CA ARG A 339 11.44 6.11 -15.25
C ARG A 339 10.77 7.01 -14.24
N ASP A 340 10.72 8.31 -14.51
CA ASP A 340 10.12 9.29 -13.60
C ASP A 340 8.61 9.06 -13.39
N ARG A 341 7.96 8.24 -14.23
CA ARG A 341 6.54 7.88 -14.13
C ARG A 341 6.27 6.42 -13.74
N LEU A 342 7.30 5.58 -13.69
CA LEU A 342 7.21 4.16 -13.33
C LEU A 342 7.86 3.88 -11.96
N LEU A 343 8.46 4.89 -11.33
CA LEU A 343 9.12 4.84 -10.02
C LEU A 343 8.56 5.90 -9.06
N GLN A 344 7.40 6.46 -9.40
CA GLN A 344 6.72 7.37 -8.48
C GLN A 344 6.39 6.60 -7.21
N ARG A 345 6.58 7.34 -6.13
CA ARG A 345 6.39 6.93 -4.74
C ARG A 345 5.65 8.08 -4.09
N ASP A 346 4.58 8.44 -4.77
CA ASP A 346 3.74 9.56 -4.45
C ASP A 346 2.66 9.09 -3.47
N ILE A 347 2.22 10.01 -2.61
CA ILE A 347 0.97 9.85 -1.85
C ILE A 347 -0.01 10.83 -2.46
N ALA A 348 -1.05 10.36 -3.14
CA ALA A 348 -1.98 11.20 -3.89
C ALA A 348 -3.44 10.90 -3.54
N VAL A 349 -4.17 11.89 -3.02
CA VAL A 349 -5.47 11.68 -2.38
C VAL A 349 -6.49 12.74 -2.83
N GLU A 350 -7.69 12.34 -3.25
CA GLU A 350 -8.79 13.29 -3.54
C GLU A 350 -9.54 13.71 -2.26
N GLY A 351 -9.42 12.95 -1.17
CA GLY A 351 -9.79 13.37 0.18
C GLY A 351 -8.65 14.03 0.95
N GLY A 352 -8.67 13.90 2.28
CA GLY A 352 -7.58 14.31 3.17
C GLY A 352 -6.64 13.17 3.56
N ILE A 353 -5.46 13.54 4.07
CA ILE A 353 -4.49 12.61 4.67
C ILE A 353 -4.40 12.93 6.16
N ALA A 354 -4.60 11.96 7.04
CA ALA A 354 -4.50 12.13 8.47
C ALA A 354 -3.73 10.98 9.13
N THR A 355 -2.77 11.29 9.99
CA THR A 355 -2.05 10.26 10.76
C THR A 355 -1.62 10.71 12.15
N GLU A 356 -1.59 9.77 13.12
CA GLU A 356 -0.91 10.00 14.42
C GLU A 356 0.62 9.77 14.33
N GLY A 357 1.09 9.17 13.24
CA GLY A 357 2.50 8.97 12.89
C GLY A 357 3.03 10.05 11.96
N ASN A 358 4.03 9.69 11.17
CA ASN A 358 4.62 10.56 10.15
C ASN A 358 4.02 10.29 8.77
N ILE A 359 4.04 11.29 7.89
CA ILE A 359 3.79 11.13 6.46
C ILE A 359 5.14 11.27 5.73
N ALA A 360 5.52 10.26 4.94
CA ALA A 360 6.79 10.26 4.21
C ALA A 360 6.63 9.78 2.76
N ALA A 361 7.24 10.46 1.80
CA ALA A 361 7.25 10.05 0.39
C ALA A 361 8.60 10.32 -0.29
N GLU A 362 9.10 9.39 -1.09
CA GLU A 362 10.21 9.68 -2.02
C GLU A 362 9.74 10.39 -3.30
N GLY A 363 8.43 10.42 -3.54
CA GLY A 363 7.77 11.21 -4.57
C GLY A 363 6.95 12.36 -3.95
N ASP A 364 5.95 12.87 -4.64
CA ASP A 364 5.14 14.01 -4.14
C ASP A 364 4.12 13.57 -3.07
N ILE A 365 3.73 14.46 -2.16
CA ILE A 365 2.57 14.30 -1.26
C ILE A 365 1.51 15.29 -1.70
N ALA A 366 0.33 14.81 -2.13
CA ALA A 366 -0.75 15.66 -2.62
C ALA A 366 -2.12 15.24 -2.07
N ALA A 367 -2.91 16.21 -1.62
CA ALA A 367 -4.29 16.01 -1.19
C ALA A 367 -5.22 17.14 -1.69
N GLU A 368 -6.43 16.83 -2.19
CA GLU A 368 -7.48 17.85 -2.38
C GLU A 368 -8.14 18.26 -1.05
N GLY A 369 -7.88 17.52 0.04
CA GLY A 369 -8.25 17.87 1.40
C GLY A 369 -7.08 18.41 2.23
N ASP A 370 -7.24 18.31 3.56
CA ASP A 370 -6.19 18.65 4.52
C ASP A 370 -5.13 17.54 4.59
N ILE A 371 -3.87 17.91 4.83
CA ILE A 371 -2.77 16.98 5.13
C ILE A 371 -2.36 17.21 6.59
N ALA A 372 -2.65 16.25 7.47
CA ALA A 372 -2.43 16.37 8.90
C ALA A 372 -1.64 15.21 9.49
N SER A 373 -0.69 15.50 10.37
CA SER A 373 0.20 14.52 10.99
C SER A 373 0.51 14.91 12.45
N GLU A 374 0.32 14.02 13.43
CA GLU A 374 0.87 14.23 14.79
C GLU A 374 2.41 13.99 14.84
N GLY A 375 2.99 13.44 13.77
CA GLY A 375 4.43 13.39 13.53
C GLY A 375 4.90 14.42 12.50
N ASN A 376 5.96 14.09 11.77
CA ASN A 376 6.51 14.91 10.68
C ASN A 376 5.81 14.62 9.34
N ILE A 377 5.82 15.62 8.45
CA ILE A 377 5.50 15.46 7.03
C ILE A 377 6.79 15.71 6.24
N ALA A 378 7.28 14.71 5.50
CA ALA A 378 8.55 14.82 4.78
C ALA A 378 8.50 14.22 3.38
N THR A 379 9.09 14.91 2.40
CA THR A 379 9.16 14.39 1.02
C THR A 379 10.41 14.82 0.25
N GLU A 380 10.87 13.97 -0.68
CA GLU A 380 11.85 14.35 -1.71
C GLU A 380 11.22 15.11 -2.90
N GLY A 381 9.89 15.18 -2.95
CA GLY A 381 9.08 15.87 -3.94
C GLY A 381 8.47 17.18 -3.43
N ASP A 382 7.32 17.52 -3.99
CA ASP A 382 6.47 18.63 -3.57
C ASP A 382 5.46 18.16 -2.48
N ILE A 383 5.09 19.03 -1.54
CA ILE A 383 3.89 18.85 -0.68
C ILE A 383 2.82 19.82 -1.17
N ALA A 384 1.64 19.33 -1.55
CA ALA A 384 0.55 20.14 -2.07
C ALA A 384 -0.80 19.79 -1.42
N GLY A 385 -1.45 20.74 -0.75
CA GLY A 385 -2.80 20.59 -0.20
C GLY A 385 -3.77 21.63 -0.76
N GLU A 386 -4.95 21.23 -1.24
CA GLU A 386 -6.04 22.21 -1.45
C GLU A 386 -6.71 22.59 -0.10
N GLY A 387 -6.40 21.87 0.98
CA GLY A 387 -6.73 22.23 2.36
C GLY A 387 -5.56 22.83 3.15
N ASP A 388 -5.63 22.70 4.47
CA ASP A 388 -4.54 23.03 5.40
C ASP A 388 -3.46 21.91 5.37
N ILE A 389 -2.19 22.28 5.51
CA ILE A 389 -1.08 21.36 5.79
C ILE A 389 -0.63 21.58 7.24
N ALA A 390 -0.76 20.58 8.10
CA ALA A 390 -0.47 20.69 9.53
C ALA A 390 0.36 19.52 10.06
N ALA A 391 1.39 19.82 10.86
CA ALA A 391 2.19 18.82 11.57
C ALA A 391 2.46 19.21 13.03
N ASP A 392 2.34 18.28 13.98
CA ASP A 392 2.89 18.50 15.34
C ASP A 392 4.42 18.28 15.36
N GLY A 393 4.99 17.80 14.24
CA GLY A 393 6.42 17.73 13.97
C GLY A 393 6.89 18.78 12.97
N ASP A 394 7.92 18.43 12.20
CA ASP A 394 8.47 19.24 11.11
C ASP A 394 7.68 19.00 9.80
N ILE A 395 7.58 20.02 8.94
CA ILE A 395 7.15 19.89 7.54
C ILE A 395 8.36 20.15 6.65
N ALA A 396 8.78 19.17 5.84
CA ALA A 396 9.97 19.27 5.00
C ALA A 396 9.75 18.78 3.56
N ALA A 397 10.17 19.57 2.58
CA ALA A 397 10.17 19.17 1.16
C ALA A 397 11.51 19.50 0.49
N GLU A 398 12.03 18.58 -0.33
CA GLU A 398 13.18 18.88 -1.22
C GLU A 398 12.76 19.70 -2.46
N ARG A 399 11.47 20.05 -2.56
CA ARG A 399 10.93 20.96 -3.57
C ARG A 399 9.94 21.93 -2.92
N ASP A 400 8.76 22.16 -3.50
CA ASP A 400 7.83 23.18 -3.01
C ASP A 400 6.90 22.64 -1.91
N ILE A 401 6.52 23.49 -0.95
CA ILE A 401 5.39 23.28 -0.03
C ILE A 401 4.31 24.29 -0.41
N ALA A 402 3.12 23.82 -0.78
CA ALA A 402 2.01 24.68 -1.18
C ALA A 402 0.68 24.25 -0.54
N ALA A 403 -0.05 25.20 0.05
CA ALA A 403 -1.40 24.99 0.56
C ALA A 403 -2.36 26.08 0.05
N GLU A 404 -3.56 25.72 -0.40
CA GLU A 404 -4.66 26.71 -0.52
C GLU A 404 -5.21 27.11 0.87
N GLY A 405 -4.99 26.28 1.88
CA GLY A 405 -5.18 26.63 3.29
C GLY A 405 -3.94 27.22 3.95
N ASN A 406 -3.83 26.98 5.25
CA ASN A 406 -2.69 27.35 6.09
C ASN A 406 -1.62 26.25 6.04
N ILE A 407 -0.37 26.64 6.26
CA ILE A 407 0.73 25.71 6.56
C ILE A 407 1.11 25.92 8.02
N ALA A 408 1.01 24.89 8.86
CA ALA A 408 1.26 24.99 10.29
C ALA A 408 2.15 23.86 10.82
N ALA A 409 3.15 24.17 11.63
CA ALA A 409 3.96 23.16 12.30
C ALA A 409 4.32 23.51 13.75
N GLU A 410 4.29 22.55 14.68
CA GLU A 410 4.96 22.77 15.98
C GLU A 410 6.50 22.67 15.84
N GLY A 411 6.99 21.99 14.80
CA GLY A 411 8.41 21.91 14.44
C GLY A 411 8.88 23.05 13.52
N ASP A 412 9.84 22.74 12.65
CA ASP A 412 10.31 23.60 11.56
C ASP A 412 9.49 23.37 10.27
N ILE A 413 9.31 24.41 9.44
CA ILE A 413 8.83 24.30 8.06
C ILE A 413 10.00 24.59 7.12
N ALA A 414 10.40 23.62 6.28
CA ALA A 414 11.57 23.74 5.42
C ALA A 414 11.32 23.26 3.99
N ALA A 415 11.76 24.05 3.00
CA ALA A 415 11.69 23.68 1.58
C ALA A 415 13.00 24.00 0.83
N GLU A 416 13.52 23.09 0.00
CA GLU A 416 14.53 23.49 -1.01
C GLU A 416 13.89 24.23 -2.20
N GLY A 417 12.55 24.22 -2.31
CA GLY A 417 11.77 25.07 -3.19
C GLY A 417 11.17 26.26 -2.43
N ASN A 418 9.95 26.62 -2.84
CA ASN A 418 9.16 27.69 -2.25
C ASN A 418 8.25 27.15 -1.15
N ILE A 419 7.85 28.02 -0.21
CA ILE A 419 6.77 27.76 0.75
C ILE A 419 5.65 28.76 0.44
N ALA A 420 4.47 28.28 0.07
CA ALA A 420 3.35 29.12 -0.35
C ALA A 420 2.03 28.72 0.32
N GLY A 421 1.38 29.64 1.04
CA GLY A 421 0.03 29.44 1.58
C GLY A 421 -0.96 30.48 1.05
N GLU A 422 -2.12 30.10 0.52
CA GLU A 422 -3.23 31.06 0.36
C GLU A 422 -3.90 31.40 1.72
N GLY A 423 -3.63 30.61 2.75
CA GLY A 423 -3.80 30.97 4.16
C GLY A 423 -2.55 31.62 4.78
N GLY A 424 -2.36 31.41 6.08
CA GLY A 424 -1.13 31.79 6.80
C GLY A 424 -0.10 30.67 6.84
N ILE A 425 1.16 31.04 7.10
CA ILE A 425 2.25 30.09 7.41
C ILE A 425 2.65 30.33 8.86
N ALA A 426 2.52 29.34 9.74
CA ALA A 426 2.79 29.51 11.17
C ALA A 426 3.60 28.33 11.74
N THR A 427 4.60 28.61 12.57
CA THR A 427 5.41 27.53 13.16
C THR A 427 5.99 27.90 14.53
N GLU A 428 6.14 26.93 15.45
CA GLU A 428 6.90 27.16 16.70
C GLU A 428 8.42 27.02 16.50
N GLY A 429 8.85 26.39 15.40
CA GLY A 429 10.24 26.36 14.96
C GLY A 429 10.60 27.48 13.98
N ASN A 430 11.40 27.15 12.98
CA ASN A 430 11.88 28.06 11.92
C ASN A 430 11.10 27.83 10.63
N ILE A 431 10.98 28.87 9.80
CA ILE A 431 10.55 28.75 8.40
C ILE A 431 11.79 28.98 7.52
N ALA A 432 12.15 28.01 6.68
CA ALA A 432 13.32 28.08 5.81
C ALA A 432 13.00 27.68 4.37
N ALA A 433 13.39 28.48 3.38
CA ALA A 433 13.22 28.15 1.97
C ALA A 433 14.44 28.54 1.12
N GLU A 434 14.91 27.70 0.18
CA GLU A 434 15.84 28.18 -0.86
C GLU A 434 15.10 28.98 -1.95
N GLY A 435 13.81 28.69 -2.18
CA GLY A 435 12.89 29.50 -2.98
C GLY A 435 12.25 30.64 -2.17
N ASP A 436 11.13 31.17 -2.63
CA ASP A 436 10.39 32.25 -1.97
C ASP A 436 9.51 31.71 -0.81
N ILE A 437 9.26 32.53 0.22
CA ILE A 437 8.24 32.27 1.25
C ILE A 437 7.10 33.26 1.03
N ALA A 438 5.89 32.77 0.75
CA ALA A 438 4.74 33.61 0.45
C ALA A 438 3.46 33.17 1.17
N ALA A 439 2.69 34.12 1.70
CA ALA A 439 1.37 33.85 2.25
C ALA A 439 0.37 34.97 1.92
N GLU A 440 -0.89 34.64 1.59
CA GLU A 440 -1.96 35.67 1.60
C GLU A 440 -2.43 35.99 3.04
N GLY A 441 -2.11 35.12 4.00
CA GLY A 441 -2.26 35.36 5.43
C GLY A 441 -1.00 35.92 6.10
N ASP A 442 -0.91 35.68 7.40
CA ASP A 442 0.27 36.02 8.21
C ASP A 442 1.37 34.96 8.02
N ILE A 443 2.64 35.37 8.07
CA ILE A 443 3.80 34.48 8.17
C ILE A 443 4.38 34.64 9.57
N ALA A 444 4.34 33.60 10.40
CA ALA A 444 4.74 33.65 11.80
C ALA A 444 5.67 32.50 12.19
N ALA A 445 6.75 32.79 12.91
CA ALA A 445 7.65 31.79 13.48
C ALA A 445 8.07 32.15 14.92
N GLU A 446 8.05 31.21 15.87
CA GLU A 446 8.74 31.42 17.16
C GLU A 446 10.28 31.24 17.03
N GLY A 447 10.74 30.68 15.91
CA GLY A 447 12.13 30.69 15.48
C GLY A 447 12.43 31.79 14.47
N ASN A 448 13.28 31.48 13.50
CA ASN A 448 13.68 32.40 12.44
C ASN A 448 12.84 32.18 11.18
N ILE A 449 12.71 33.22 10.35
CA ILE A 449 12.22 33.11 8.98
C ILE A 449 13.38 33.43 8.05
N ALA A 450 13.83 32.48 7.24
CA ALA A 450 15.00 32.63 6.39
C ALA A 450 14.77 32.12 4.97
N THR A 451 15.20 32.88 3.97
CA THR A 451 15.09 32.46 2.57
C THR A 451 16.19 33.02 1.65
N GLU A 452 16.57 32.27 0.61
CA GLU A 452 17.38 32.81 -0.51
C GLU A 452 16.51 33.58 -1.55
N GLY A 453 15.19 33.44 -1.45
CA GLY A 453 14.19 34.15 -2.24
C GLY A 453 13.67 35.43 -1.60
N ASP A 454 12.45 35.78 -1.97
CA ASP A 454 11.64 36.86 -1.40
C ASP A 454 10.78 36.31 -0.22
N ILE A 455 10.54 37.12 0.82
CA ILE A 455 9.48 36.85 1.82
C ILE A 455 8.32 37.81 1.55
N ALA A 456 7.12 37.29 1.28
CA ALA A 456 5.94 38.09 0.94
C ALA A 456 4.68 37.67 1.71
N GLY A 457 4.14 38.54 2.56
CA GLY A 457 2.86 38.33 3.26
C GLY A 457 1.82 39.38 2.87
N GLU A 458 0.59 39.01 2.54
CA GLU A 458 -0.51 39.98 2.54
C GLU A 458 -1.00 40.29 3.98
N GLY A 459 -0.66 39.42 4.94
CA GLY A 459 -0.78 39.68 6.37
C GLY A 459 0.47 40.30 7.01
N ASP A 460 0.63 40.03 8.31
CA ASP A 460 1.81 40.36 9.10
C ASP A 460 2.92 39.31 8.89
N ILE A 461 4.18 39.73 8.85
CA ILE A 461 5.35 38.83 8.93
C ILE A 461 5.97 39.00 10.32
N ALA A 462 6.02 37.94 11.12
CA ALA A 462 6.49 37.98 12.50
C ALA A 462 7.45 36.83 12.84
N ALA A 463 8.56 37.14 13.51
CA ALA A 463 9.46 36.13 14.07
C ALA A 463 9.89 36.48 15.52
N GLU A 464 9.95 35.51 16.43
CA GLU A 464 10.69 35.73 17.69
C GLU A 464 12.22 35.62 17.46
N GLY A 465 12.65 35.02 16.36
CA GLY A 465 14.03 35.04 15.87
C GLY A 465 14.32 36.17 14.88
N ASP A 466 15.23 35.90 13.96
CA ASP A 466 15.61 36.77 12.86
C ASP A 466 14.67 36.57 11.65
N ILE A 467 14.44 37.62 10.87
CA ILE A 467 13.82 37.55 9.54
C ILE A 467 14.90 37.90 8.50
N ALA A 468 15.24 36.96 7.62
CA ALA A 468 16.30 37.12 6.63
C ALA A 468 15.86 36.69 5.22
N ALA A 469 16.14 37.53 4.22
CA ALA A 469 15.94 37.21 2.80
C ALA A 469 17.16 37.63 1.97
N GLU A 470 17.61 36.82 1.01
CA GLU A 470 18.59 37.28 0.02
C GLU A 470 17.97 38.22 -1.03
N ARG A 471 16.64 38.40 -1.03
CA ARG A 471 15.95 39.37 -1.89
C ARG A 471 15.06 40.32 -1.10
N ASP A 472 13.80 40.52 -1.48
CA ASP A 472 12.91 41.50 -0.85
C ASP A 472 12.11 40.84 0.32
N ILE A 473 11.88 41.59 1.40
CA ILE A 473 10.88 41.28 2.44
C ILE A 473 9.74 42.27 2.28
N ALA A 474 8.51 41.79 2.07
CA ALA A 474 7.34 42.62 1.85
C ALA A 474 6.12 42.13 2.64
N ALA A 475 5.47 43.02 3.40
CA ALA A 475 4.20 42.76 4.06
C ALA A 475 3.15 43.81 3.69
N GLU A 476 1.90 43.44 3.41
CA GLU A 476 0.79 44.40 3.45
C GLU A 476 0.35 44.70 4.90
N GLY A 477 0.65 43.81 5.84
CA GLY A 477 0.59 44.07 7.28
C GLY A 477 1.86 44.71 7.83
N ASN A 478 2.21 44.30 9.04
CA ASN A 478 3.41 44.67 9.76
C ASN A 478 4.56 43.69 9.50
N ILE A 479 5.79 44.12 9.72
CA ILE A 479 6.95 43.22 9.83
C ILE A 479 7.52 43.35 11.24
N ALA A 480 7.57 42.27 12.01
CA ALA A 480 8.05 42.26 13.39
C ALA A 480 9.10 41.17 13.62
N ALA A 481 10.21 41.50 14.27
CA ALA A 481 11.19 40.49 14.72
C ALA A 481 11.74 40.81 16.12
N GLU A 482 11.81 39.87 17.06
CA GLU A 482 12.62 40.10 18.27
C GLU A 482 14.13 40.08 17.93
N GLY A 483 14.52 39.36 16.87
CA GLY A 483 15.87 39.37 16.31
C GLY A 483 16.15 40.51 15.32
N ASP A 484 17.06 40.24 14.38
CA ASP A 484 17.43 41.13 13.28
C ASP A 484 16.47 40.94 12.08
N ILE A 485 16.20 42.03 11.34
CA ILE A 485 15.51 41.97 10.03
C ILE A 485 16.52 42.34 8.94
N ALA A 486 16.83 41.40 8.06
CA ALA A 486 17.85 41.56 7.02
C ALA A 486 17.33 41.19 5.63
N ALA A 487 17.60 42.05 4.66
CA ALA A 487 17.31 41.78 3.24
C ALA A 487 18.43 42.34 2.35
N GLU A 488 18.96 41.57 1.39
CA GLU A 488 19.82 42.18 0.36
C GLU A 488 19.00 43.04 -0.63
N GLY A 489 17.70 42.78 -0.73
CA GLY A 489 16.73 43.61 -1.43
C GLY A 489 16.13 44.71 -0.55
N LYS A 490 14.83 44.95 -0.73
CA LYS A 490 14.02 45.94 -0.01
C LYS A 490 13.34 45.31 1.19
N ILE A 491 13.12 46.11 2.23
CA ILE A 491 12.22 45.75 3.33
C ILE A 491 11.04 46.74 3.29
N ALA A 492 9.84 46.24 2.99
CA ALA A 492 8.65 47.06 2.78
C ALA A 492 7.45 46.57 3.60
N ALA A 493 6.81 47.46 4.35
CA ALA A 493 5.54 47.17 5.02
C ALA A 493 4.48 48.25 4.71
N GLU A 494 3.21 47.88 4.50
CA GLU A 494 2.15 48.89 4.57
C GLU A 494 1.75 49.25 6.01
N GLY A 495 2.00 48.36 6.97
CA GLY A 495 1.94 48.62 8.41
C GLY A 495 3.23 49.20 8.99
N ASP A 496 3.55 48.77 10.20
CA ASP A 496 4.75 49.12 10.95
C ASP A 496 5.87 48.09 10.68
N ILE A 497 7.14 48.52 10.79
CA ILE A 497 8.29 47.61 10.86
C ILE A 497 8.94 47.77 12.24
N ALA A 498 8.90 46.72 13.07
CA ALA A 498 9.38 46.74 14.44
C ALA A 498 10.41 45.64 14.71
N MET A 499 11.53 45.97 15.35
CA MET A 499 12.49 44.96 15.79
C MET A 499 13.28 45.35 17.04
N GLU A 500 13.64 44.36 17.87
CA GLU A 500 14.61 44.60 18.97
C GLU A 500 16.06 44.56 18.48
N GLY A 501 16.35 43.73 17.47
CA GLY A 501 17.66 43.66 16.83
C GLY A 501 17.97 44.82 15.87
N ASN A 502 18.80 44.53 14.88
CA ASN A 502 19.20 45.42 13.81
C ASN A 502 18.26 45.29 12.61
N ILE A 503 18.18 46.34 11.81
CA ILE A 503 17.60 46.26 10.47
C ILE A 503 18.69 46.55 9.43
N ALA A 504 18.87 45.65 8.48
CA ALA A 504 19.88 45.72 7.43
C ALA A 504 19.25 45.48 6.05
N GLY A 505 18.97 46.55 5.31
CA GLY A 505 18.53 46.48 3.92
C GLY A 505 19.56 47.10 2.99
N GLU A 506 20.06 46.36 1.99
CA GLU A 506 20.88 47.01 0.94
C GLU A 506 20.02 47.85 -0.01
N GLY A 507 18.75 47.48 -0.20
CA GLY A 507 17.73 48.24 -0.92
C GLY A 507 17.07 49.38 -0.13
N ASP A 508 15.93 49.85 -0.62
CA ASP A 508 15.13 50.90 0.05
C ASP A 508 14.25 50.25 1.14
N ASN A 509 14.41 50.66 2.40
CA ASN A 509 13.54 50.24 3.50
C ASN A 509 12.41 51.26 3.69
N ALA A 510 11.15 50.82 3.64
CA ALA A 510 9.99 51.69 3.71
C ALA A 510 8.83 51.07 4.49
N ALA A 511 8.23 51.85 5.38
CA ALA A 511 6.95 51.53 6.00
C ALA A 511 5.98 52.69 5.72
N LYS A 512 4.69 52.41 5.50
CA LYS A 512 3.68 53.50 5.57
C LYS A 512 3.38 53.87 7.03
N GLY A 513 3.52 52.92 7.96
CA GLY A 513 3.54 53.14 9.40
C GLY A 513 4.92 53.56 9.93
N ASP A 514 5.19 53.24 11.19
CA ASP A 514 6.43 53.56 11.89
C ASP A 514 7.51 52.48 11.62
N ILE A 515 8.79 52.90 11.59
CA ILE A 515 9.94 51.98 11.62
C ILE A 515 10.65 52.16 12.97
N ALA A 516 10.65 51.13 13.81
CA ALA A 516 11.24 51.13 15.14
C ALA A 516 12.26 50.01 15.31
N ALA A 517 13.51 50.36 15.64
CA ALA A 517 14.59 49.43 15.94
C ALA A 517 15.22 49.77 17.30
N GLU A 518 15.44 48.78 18.17
CA GLU A 518 16.32 49.00 19.35
C GLU A 518 17.80 48.90 18.99
N GLY A 519 18.17 48.10 17.99
CA GLY A 519 19.51 47.97 17.43
C GLY A 519 19.88 49.00 16.37
N ASN A 520 20.83 48.64 15.50
CA ASN A 520 21.34 49.52 14.44
C ASN A 520 20.49 49.44 13.17
N MET A 521 20.35 50.58 12.48
CA MET A 521 19.76 50.67 11.14
C MET A 521 20.88 50.89 10.12
N LEU A 522 21.22 49.85 9.36
CA LEU A 522 22.25 49.86 8.30
C LEU A 522 21.55 49.87 6.93
N GLN A 523 21.86 50.85 6.07
CA GLN A 523 21.13 51.06 4.81
C GLN A 523 22.04 51.39 3.63
N GLY A 524 21.76 50.76 2.49
CA GLY A 524 22.42 51.02 1.21
C GLY A 524 21.89 52.27 0.49
N GLN A 525 20.57 52.51 0.45
CA GLN A 525 19.93 53.71 -0.15
C GLN A 525 18.63 54.16 0.55
N LYS A 526 18.18 55.39 0.23
CA LYS A 526 17.18 56.28 0.86
C LYS A 526 16.06 55.66 1.74
N LEU A 527 15.95 56.18 2.98
CA LEU A 527 14.71 56.18 3.77
C LEU A 527 13.62 57.06 3.13
N LEU A 528 12.47 56.47 2.83
CA LEU A 528 11.23 57.17 2.47
C LEU A 528 10.17 56.88 3.53
N GLN A 529 9.93 57.83 4.44
CA GLN A 529 8.85 57.77 5.43
C GLN A 529 7.82 58.89 5.20
N ARG A 530 6.57 58.64 5.58
CA ARG A 530 5.51 59.67 5.65
C ARG A 530 4.95 59.76 7.07
N GLU A 531 5.73 60.44 7.93
CA GLU A 531 5.46 60.86 9.33
C GLU A 531 5.90 59.86 10.43
N THR A 532 6.44 60.41 11.53
CA THR A 532 6.84 59.82 12.85
C THR A 532 8.08 58.89 13.00
N LEU A 533 9.29 59.48 13.01
CA LEU A 533 10.46 58.87 13.69
C LEU A 533 10.40 59.04 15.22
N LEU A 534 10.18 57.97 15.98
CA LEU A 534 10.50 57.89 17.40
C LEU A 534 11.85 57.19 17.63
N GLN A 535 12.94 57.87 17.30
CA GLN A 535 14.30 57.38 17.53
C GLN A 535 14.70 57.40 19.02
N ARG A 536 15.09 56.25 19.59
CA ARG A 536 16.08 56.22 20.69
C ARG A 536 17.48 56.05 20.09
N VAL A 537 18.20 57.17 20.14
CA VAL A 537 19.52 57.45 19.57
C VAL A 537 20.59 56.37 19.85
N SER A 538 21.06 55.71 18.80
CA SER A 538 22.49 55.39 18.57
C SER A 538 22.82 55.34 17.07
N LEU A 539 22.72 56.49 16.40
CA LEU A 539 23.28 56.68 15.05
C LEU A 539 24.81 56.60 15.10
N LEU A 540 25.37 55.41 14.89
CA LEU A 540 26.81 55.21 14.67
C LEU A 540 27.22 55.41 13.20
N GLN A 541 26.47 56.20 12.45
CA GLN A 541 26.83 56.60 11.08
C GLN A 541 26.66 58.11 10.88
N ARG A 542 27.48 58.91 11.59
CA ARG A 542 27.82 60.26 11.12
C ARG A 542 29.19 60.81 11.53
N GLU A 543 30.10 59.97 12.04
CA GLU A 543 31.50 60.37 12.23
C GLU A 543 32.43 59.95 11.07
N THR A 544 32.05 58.99 10.21
CA THR A 544 32.95 58.48 9.15
C THR A 544 32.85 59.19 7.80
N LEU A 545 31.81 60.01 7.56
CA LEU A 545 31.66 60.78 6.31
C LEU A 545 32.21 62.22 6.37
N LEU A 546 32.41 62.79 7.58
CA LEU A 546 33.06 64.11 7.74
C LEU A 546 34.60 64.04 7.70
N GLU A 547 35.19 62.85 7.86
CA GLU A 547 36.65 62.65 7.69
C GLU A 547 37.08 62.36 6.24
N ARG A 548 36.15 61.93 5.36
CA ARG A 548 36.49 61.61 3.96
C ARG A 548 36.49 62.82 3.03
N GLU A 549 35.71 63.87 3.31
CA GLU A 549 35.81 65.16 2.60
C GLU A 549 36.99 66.02 3.08
N THR A 550 37.54 65.77 4.27
CA THR A 550 38.71 66.50 4.79
C THR A 550 40.06 65.90 4.39
N LEU A 551 40.09 64.69 3.81
CA LEU A 551 41.32 64.07 3.25
C LEU A 551 41.52 64.29 1.74
N LEU A 552 40.47 64.59 0.97
CA LEU A 552 40.59 64.92 -0.47
C LEU A 552 40.83 66.41 -0.76
N GLN A 553 40.77 67.29 0.24
CA GLN A 553 41.25 68.68 0.13
C GLN A 553 42.70 68.88 0.60
N ARG A 554 43.36 67.83 1.13
CA ARG A 554 44.79 67.88 1.53
C ARG A 554 45.78 67.32 0.49
N ALA A 555 45.30 66.84 -0.66
CA ALA A 555 46.14 66.35 -1.76
C ALA A 555 46.27 67.33 -2.95
N THR A 556 45.60 68.49 -2.93
CA THR A 556 45.65 69.48 -4.03
C THR A 556 46.13 70.88 -3.60
N LEU A 557 46.79 70.98 -2.44
CA LEU A 557 47.43 72.20 -1.94
C LEU A 557 48.92 72.00 -1.62
N LEU A 558 49.66 71.43 -2.57
CA LEU A 558 51.12 71.59 -2.65
C LEU A 558 51.64 71.71 -4.10
N GLN A 559 50.90 72.43 -4.97
CA GLN A 559 51.46 72.99 -6.20
C GLN A 559 50.66 74.17 -6.78
N ARG A 560 50.70 75.31 -6.09
CA ARG A 560 50.52 76.71 -6.55
C ARG A 560 50.41 77.56 -5.27
N GLU A 561 51.23 78.53 -4.90
CA GLU A 561 52.31 79.29 -5.52
C GLU A 561 53.25 79.73 -4.37
N ILE A 562 54.57 79.79 -4.58
CA ILE A 562 55.38 80.80 -3.90
C ILE A 562 55.88 81.73 -5.00
N LEU A 563 55.21 82.87 -5.15
CA LEU A 563 55.77 84.06 -5.76
C LEU A 563 55.82 85.13 -4.68
N LEU A 564 57.01 85.43 -4.16
CA LEU A 564 57.66 86.74 -4.35
C LEU A 564 58.99 86.86 -3.55
N GLN A 565 60.06 87.06 -4.32
CA GLN A 565 61.23 87.94 -4.06
C GLN A 565 62.28 87.55 -3.01
N ARG A 566 63.46 87.07 -3.47
CA ARG A 566 64.69 87.90 -3.58
C ARG A 566 65.90 87.10 -4.12
N GLU A 567 66.53 87.68 -5.15
CA GLU A 567 67.98 87.80 -5.38
C GLU A 567 68.92 86.56 -5.39
N THR A 568 69.34 86.21 -6.62
CA THR A 568 70.74 85.97 -7.07
C THR A 568 71.73 85.15 -6.22
N LEU A 569 72.23 84.02 -6.75
CA LEU A 569 73.65 83.76 -7.11
C LEU A 569 73.95 82.26 -7.37
N LEU A 570 74.22 81.93 -8.65
CA LEU A 570 75.36 81.12 -9.16
C LEU A 570 76.07 80.10 -8.24
N GLN A 571 76.03 78.79 -8.60
CA GLN A 571 77.16 77.92 -9.04
C GLN A 571 76.94 76.40 -8.79
N ARG A 572 77.27 75.59 -9.82
CA ARG A 572 78.06 74.30 -9.86
C ARG A 572 77.82 73.23 -8.75
N GLU A 573 77.85 71.91 -8.94
CA GLU A 573 78.54 71.00 -9.85
C GLU A 573 78.12 69.54 -9.51
N THR A 574 78.04 68.68 -10.53
CA THR A 574 78.38 67.23 -10.64
C THR A 574 78.40 66.19 -9.48
N CYS A 575 78.08 64.94 -9.90
CA CYS A 575 78.59 63.61 -9.45
C CYS A 575 77.97 62.96 -8.20
N CYS A 576 77.83 61.64 -8.00
CA CYS A 576 78.36 60.37 -8.54
C CYS A 576 77.42 59.24 -7.99
N ARG A 577 76.98 58.20 -8.72
CA ARG A 577 77.64 56.89 -9.02
C ARG A 577 77.49 55.78 -7.93
N GLY A 578 76.84 54.67 -8.33
CA GLY A 578 77.15 53.26 -7.94
C GLY A 578 76.27 52.63 -6.84
N SER A 579 76.06 51.31 -6.72
CA SER A 579 76.36 50.07 -7.48
C SER A 579 75.77 48.86 -6.70
N HIS A 580 75.66 47.67 -7.34
CA HIS A 580 75.43 46.29 -6.81
C HIS A 580 73.96 45.85 -6.58
N CYS A 581 73.34 44.84 -7.25
CA CYS A 581 73.67 43.43 -7.62
C CYS A 581 73.67 42.47 -6.40
N CYS A 582 73.08 41.26 -6.37
CA CYS A 582 72.47 40.35 -7.36
C CYS A 582 71.60 39.25 -6.65
N ARG A 583 70.74 38.54 -7.43
CA ARG A 583 70.34 37.08 -7.42
C ARG A 583 69.78 36.43 -6.13
N GLY A 584 68.89 35.42 -6.12
CA GLY A 584 68.22 34.48 -7.06
C GLY A 584 67.34 33.54 -6.17
N ARG A 585 66.11 33.09 -6.51
CA ARG A 585 65.61 32.12 -7.51
C ARG A 585 65.86 30.63 -7.16
N ASN A 586 64.78 29.83 -7.33
CA ASN A 586 64.64 28.38 -7.62
C ASN A 586 63.92 27.59 -6.51
N CYS A 587 62.95 26.70 -6.77
CA CYS A 587 62.33 26.16 -7.98
C CYS A 587 60.84 25.94 -7.72
#